data_AF-A0A2A7B8W7-F1
#
_entry.id   AF-A0A2A7B8W7-F1
#
_cell.length_a   1.000
_cell.length_b   1.000
_cell.length_c   1.000
_cell.angle_alpha   90.00
_cell.angle_beta   90.00
_cell.angle_gamma   90.00
#
_symmetry.space_group_name_H-M   'P 1'
#
loop_
_entity.id
_entity.type
_entity.pdbx_description
1 polymer ?
#
loop_
_entity_poly.entity_id
_entity_poly.type
_entity_poly.pdbx_seq_one_letter_code
_entity_poly.pdbx_strand_id
1 'polypeptide(L)'
;MDALIAAARHQFHKRLFETNTLTLTTSGVASNADTSSRPSKAISRKVVDILVDEQHHEVAVIDKVSGQTLGKQFEKLTMEFLRDTFPQMQSLRPGKWTILQLGNNNRLKTSDFAQYEHLAYLNALTEQNAQLAAALGNDYLVAPDVVIYRDLCEDEEINESRKIVDDTVSKMADIRKRNGGKPILHASISAKYTMRSDRAQNSRTEALNLIRNRKGHLPHIVVVTAEPMPGRLASLALGTGDIDCVYHFALYELIRAVKEVGSEDAIEILNTLVQGKRLKDISDLPLDLSV
;
A
#
# COMPACT_ATOMS: atom_id res chain seq x y z
N MET A 1 -20.08 -14.65 -6.43
CA MET A 1 -18.60 -14.70 -6.55
C MET A 1 -18.12 -15.59 -5.43
N ASP A 2 -17.51 -16.73 -5.77
CA ASP A 2 -17.24 -17.79 -4.77
C ASP A 2 -15.84 -17.71 -4.16
N ALA A 3 -14.90 -17.03 -4.84
CA ALA A 3 -13.56 -16.82 -4.32
C ALA A 3 -13.49 -15.60 -3.39
N LEU A 4 -12.89 -15.76 -2.20
CA LEU A 4 -12.72 -14.71 -1.19
C LEU A 4 -12.12 -13.42 -1.76
N ILE A 5 -10.97 -13.52 -2.46
CA ILE A 5 -10.28 -12.35 -3.00
C ILE A 5 -11.11 -11.67 -4.09
N ALA A 6 -11.82 -12.43 -4.93
CA ALA A 6 -12.70 -11.86 -5.95
C ALA A 6 -13.87 -11.09 -5.32
N ALA A 7 -14.49 -11.65 -4.27
CA ALA A 7 -15.55 -10.98 -3.52
C ALA A 7 -15.03 -9.71 -2.82
N ALA A 8 -13.84 -9.76 -2.20
CA ALA A 8 -13.22 -8.60 -1.57
C ALA A 8 -12.84 -7.51 -2.57
N ARG A 9 -12.33 -7.86 -3.76
CA ARG A 9 -12.04 -6.93 -4.85
C ARG A 9 -13.30 -6.22 -5.33
N HIS A 10 -14.39 -6.97 -5.55
CA HIS A 10 -15.67 -6.38 -5.91
C HIS A 10 -16.21 -5.46 -4.81
N GLN A 11 -16.13 -5.87 -3.54
CA GLN A 11 -16.56 -5.05 -2.42
C GLN A 11 -15.70 -3.77 -2.28
N PHE A 12 -14.40 -3.85 -2.58
CA PHE A 12 -13.51 -2.70 -2.61
C PHE A 12 -13.92 -1.70 -3.71
N HIS A 13 -14.22 -2.18 -4.93
CA HIS A 13 -14.77 -1.33 -5.99
C HIS A 13 -16.12 -0.72 -5.61
N LYS A 14 -17.03 -1.53 -5.08
CA LYS A 14 -18.34 -1.08 -4.62
C LYS A 14 -18.20 0.06 -3.61
N ARG A 15 -17.32 -0.08 -2.62
CA ARG A 15 -17.09 0.96 -1.62
C ARG A 15 -16.51 2.23 -2.23
N LEU A 16 -15.66 2.16 -3.25
CA LEU A 16 -15.17 3.36 -3.95
C LEU A 16 -16.32 4.21 -4.53
N PHE A 17 -17.36 3.57 -5.04
CA PHE A 17 -18.58 4.26 -5.52
C PHE A 17 -19.45 4.74 -4.35
N GLU A 18 -19.74 3.88 -3.38
CA GLU A 18 -20.61 4.21 -2.22
C GLU A 18 -20.04 5.35 -1.36
N THR A 19 -18.72 5.48 -1.24
CA THR A 19 -18.06 6.56 -0.48
C THR A 19 -17.81 7.82 -1.30
N ASN A 20 -18.28 7.87 -2.54
CA ASN A 20 -18.03 8.96 -3.48
C ASN A 20 -16.53 9.25 -3.68
N THR A 21 -15.72 8.18 -3.65
CA THR A 21 -14.29 8.29 -3.95
C THR A 21 -14.08 8.22 -5.46
N LEU A 22 -14.73 7.27 -6.14
CA LEU A 22 -14.77 7.18 -7.60
C LEU A 22 -16.10 7.72 -8.12
N THR A 23 -16.08 8.93 -8.67
CA THR A 23 -17.27 9.66 -9.15
C THR A 23 -17.04 10.20 -10.54
N LEU A 24 -18.10 10.69 -11.19
CA LEU A 24 -18.01 11.45 -12.43
C LEU A 24 -18.41 12.91 -12.18
N THR A 25 -17.83 13.87 -12.89
CA THR A 25 -18.37 15.23 -12.96
C THR A 25 -19.58 15.29 -13.89
N THR A 26 -20.31 16.41 -13.90
CA THR A 26 -21.36 16.69 -14.89
C THR A 26 -20.86 16.62 -16.34
N SER A 27 -19.58 16.94 -16.56
CA SER A 27 -18.87 16.79 -17.84
C SER A 27 -18.32 15.38 -18.10
N GLY A 28 -18.63 14.41 -17.24
CA GLY A 28 -18.28 13.01 -17.40
C GLY A 28 -16.81 12.69 -17.08
N VAL A 29 -16.10 13.53 -16.33
CA VAL A 29 -14.71 13.32 -15.94
C VAL A 29 -14.63 12.54 -14.63
N ALA A 30 -13.89 11.43 -14.61
CA ALA A 30 -13.69 10.63 -13.41
C ALA A 30 -12.83 11.34 -12.35
N SER A 31 -13.13 11.12 -11.06
CA SER A 31 -12.45 11.78 -9.93
C SER A 31 -10.95 11.45 -9.80
N ASN A 32 -10.49 10.33 -10.36
CA ASN A 32 -9.07 9.96 -10.47
C ASN A 32 -8.41 10.43 -11.78
N ALA A 33 -9.12 11.12 -12.67
CA ALA A 33 -8.54 11.66 -13.89
C ALA A 33 -7.86 13.01 -13.66
N ASP A 34 -6.80 13.28 -14.43
CA ASP A 34 -6.28 14.63 -14.57
C ASP A 34 -7.15 15.42 -15.56
N THR A 35 -7.84 16.43 -15.05
CA THR A 35 -8.76 17.29 -15.81
C THR A 35 -8.10 18.01 -16.98
N SER A 36 -6.79 18.26 -16.89
CA SER A 36 -5.97 18.90 -17.93
C SER A 36 -5.46 17.92 -19.00
N SER A 37 -5.53 16.61 -18.77
CA SER A 37 -5.03 15.57 -19.68
C SER A 37 -6.17 14.85 -20.40
N ARG A 38 -6.28 15.06 -21.72
CA ARG A 38 -7.29 14.36 -22.54
C ARG A 38 -7.16 12.83 -22.46
N PRO A 39 -5.96 12.22 -22.58
CA PRO A 39 -5.81 10.78 -22.42
C PRO A 39 -6.22 10.28 -21.04
N SER A 40 -5.87 11.01 -19.96
CA SER A 40 -6.24 10.63 -18.60
C SER A 40 -7.75 10.59 -18.40
N LYS A 41 -8.46 11.61 -18.90
CA LYS A 41 -9.93 11.64 -18.87
C LYS A 41 -10.55 10.48 -19.63
N ALA A 42 -10.05 10.18 -20.83
CA ALA A 42 -10.59 9.10 -21.67
C ALA A 42 -10.38 7.73 -21.02
N ILE A 43 -9.15 7.42 -20.62
CA ILE A 43 -8.81 6.12 -20.01
C ILE A 43 -9.59 5.95 -18.71
N SER A 44 -9.58 6.95 -17.83
CA SER A 44 -10.24 6.82 -16.54
C SER A 44 -11.76 6.69 -16.66
N ARG A 45 -12.36 7.46 -17.58
CA ARG A 45 -13.78 7.32 -17.88
C ARG A 45 -14.10 5.91 -18.36
N LYS A 46 -13.29 5.36 -19.25
CA LYS A 46 -13.50 4.01 -19.77
C LYS A 46 -13.36 2.93 -18.69
N VAL A 47 -12.44 3.09 -17.73
CA VAL A 47 -12.35 2.20 -16.55
C VAL A 47 -13.65 2.24 -15.74
N VAL A 48 -14.19 3.43 -15.48
CA VAL A 48 -15.48 3.59 -14.78
C VAL A 48 -16.61 2.91 -15.54
N ASP A 49 -16.71 3.14 -16.86
CA ASP A 49 -17.76 2.53 -17.69
C ASP A 49 -17.70 0.99 -17.63
N ILE A 50 -16.51 0.39 -17.74
CA ILE A 50 -16.33 -1.06 -17.61
C ILE A 50 -16.79 -1.58 -16.24
N LEU A 51 -16.41 -0.89 -15.16
CA LEU A 51 -16.80 -1.28 -13.81
C LEU A 51 -18.31 -1.20 -13.61
N VAL A 52 -18.96 -0.15 -14.13
CA VAL A 52 -20.41 0.03 -14.03
C VAL A 52 -21.15 -1.04 -14.83
N ASP A 53 -20.71 -1.31 -16.05
CA ASP A 53 -21.34 -2.29 -16.93
C ASP A 53 -21.27 -3.70 -16.35
N GLU A 54 -20.13 -4.07 -15.74
CA GLU A 54 -19.89 -5.44 -15.26
C GLU A 54 -20.31 -5.67 -13.81
N GLN A 55 -20.26 -4.62 -12.97
CA GLN A 55 -20.51 -4.74 -11.54
C GLN A 55 -21.82 -4.06 -11.10
N HIS A 56 -22.52 -3.39 -12.03
CA HIS A 56 -23.80 -2.73 -11.82
C HIS A 56 -23.80 -1.73 -10.66
N HIS A 57 -22.70 -0.98 -10.53
CA HIS A 57 -22.58 0.08 -9.53
C HIS A 57 -23.21 1.39 -10.02
N GLU A 58 -23.92 2.09 -9.13
CA GLU A 58 -24.36 3.45 -9.39
C GLU A 58 -23.20 4.43 -9.22
N VAL A 59 -23.01 5.33 -10.20
CA VAL A 59 -21.96 6.34 -10.14
C VAL A 59 -22.55 7.69 -9.80
N ALA A 60 -22.09 8.26 -8.69
CA ALA A 60 -22.48 9.61 -8.29
C ALA A 60 -21.89 10.66 -9.25
N VAL A 61 -22.69 11.70 -9.52
CA VAL A 61 -22.26 12.88 -10.26
C VAL A 61 -21.89 13.99 -9.27
N ILE A 62 -20.59 14.28 -9.14
CA ILE A 62 -20.04 15.25 -8.20
C ILE A 62 -18.94 16.07 -8.87
N ASP A 63 -19.12 17.40 -8.94
CA ASP A 63 -18.18 18.29 -9.65
C ASP A 63 -16.92 18.63 -8.85
N LYS A 64 -16.93 18.50 -7.52
CA LYS A 64 -15.77 18.83 -6.70
C LYS A 64 -15.69 18.00 -5.42
N VAL A 65 -14.65 17.16 -5.34
CA VAL A 65 -14.18 16.55 -4.09
C VAL A 65 -12.72 16.97 -3.89
N SER A 66 -12.34 17.29 -2.66
CA SER A 66 -10.95 17.67 -2.39
C SER A 66 -10.02 16.47 -2.58
N GLY A 67 -8.86 16.66 -3.21
CA GLY A 67 -7.89 15.58 -3.39
C GLY A 67 -7.37 14.99 -2.06
N GLN A 68 -7.38 15.78 -0.98
CA GLN A 68 -7.04 15.30 0.37
C GLN A 68 -8.10 14.33 0.91
N THR A 69 -9.38 14.63 0.67
CA THR A 69 -10.49 13.74 1.02
C THR A 69 -10.40 12.42 0.26
N LEU A 70 -10.19 12.50 -1.06
CA LEU A 70 -10.06 11.32 -1.91
C LEU A 70 -8.87 10.44 -1.51
N GLY A 71 -7.72 11.05 -1.22
CA GLY A 71 -6.54 10.34 -0.70
C GLY A 71 -6.85 9.56 0.58
N LYS A 72 -7.37 10.22 1.61
CA LYS A 72 -7.71 9.58 2.89
C LYS A 72 -8.77 8.49 2.76
N GLN A 73 -9.77 8.69 1.90
CA GLN A 73 -10.77 7.66 1.62
C GLN A 73 -10.13 6.44 0.96
N PHE A 74 -9.30 6.66 -0.06
CA PHE A 74 -8.61 5.58 -0.77
C PHE A 74 -7.66 4.78 0.13
N GLU A 75 -6.91 5.46 1.00
CA GLU A 75 -6.08 4.82 2.03
C GLU A 75 -6.93 3.92 2.95
N LYS A 76 -8.04 4.43 3.47
CA LYS A 76 -8.96 3.69 4.33
C LYS A 76 -9.53 2.46 3.62
N LEU A 77 -10.00 2.62 2.39
CA LEU A 77 -10.56 1.52 1.59
C LEU A 77 -9.51 0.45 1.27
N THR A 78 -8.27 0.86 0.99
CA THR A 78 -7.16 -0.06 0.76
C THR A 78 -6.84 -0.86 2.02
N MET A 79 -6.81 -0.21 3.19
CA MET A 79 -6.65 -0.88 4.48
C MET A 79 -7.78 -1.89 4.74
N GLU A 80 -9.03 -1.51 4.46
CA GLU A 80 -10.18 -2.40 4.64
C GLU A 80 -10.12 -3.61 3.72
N PHE A 81 -9.78 -3.44 2.44
CA PHE A 81 -9.54 -4.56 1.53
C PHE A 81 -8.50 -5.54 2.11
N LEU A 82 -7.37 -5.02 2.59
CA LEU A 82 -6.32 -5.84 3.19
C LEU A 82 -6.76 -6.56 4.46
N ARG A 83 -7.59 -5.94 5.29
CA ARG A 83 -8.20 -6.56 6.49
C ARG A 83 -9.15 -7.69 6.13
N ASP A 84 -9.91 -7.53 5.04
CA ASP A 84 -10.88 -8.51 4.58
C ASP A 84 -10.19 -9.70 3.87
N THR A 85 -8.91 -9.57 3.47
CA THR A 85 -8.17 -10.60 2.72
C THR A 85 -6.99 -11.22 3.47
N PHE A 86 -5.95 -10.44 3.82
CA PHE A 86 -4.64 -10.96 4.23
C PHE A 86 -4.70 -11.85 5.49
N PRO A 87 -5.48 -11.51 6.54
CA PRO A 87 -5.62 -12.38 7.71
C PRO A 87 -6.17 -13.78 7.41
N GLN A 88 -6.83 -13.99 6.27
CA GLN A 88 -7.36 -15.29 5.85
C GLN A 88 -6.29 -16.21 5.25
N MET A 89 -5.08 -15.71 4.96
CA MET A 89 -3.97 -16.46 4.36
C MET A 89 -3.16 -17.27 5.37
N GLN A 90 -3.79 -17.71 6.48
CA GLN A 90 -3.10 -18.40 7.58
C GLN A 90 -2.41 -19.70 7.17
N SER A 91 -2.92 -20.38 6.14
CA SER A 91 -2.29 -21.60 5.61
C SER A 91 -0.95 -21.33 4.91
N LEU A 92 -0.78 -20.15 4.32
CA LEU A 92 0.45 -19.73 3.66
C LEU A 92 1.37 -18.97 4.61
N ARG A 93 0.79 -18.14 5.47
CA ARG A 93 1.52 -17.21 6.34
C ARG A 93 0.87 -17.11 7.73
N PRO A 94 1.04 -18.13 8.60
CA PRO A 94 0.40 -18.15 9.91
C PRO A 94 0.95 -17.05 10.82
N GLY A 95 0.05 -16.41 11.57
CA GLY A 95 0.42 -15.40 12.55
C GLY A 95 -0.75 -14.52 12.99
N LYS A 96 -0.51 -13.79 14.09
CA LYS A 96 -1.36 -12.70 14.55
C LYS A 96 -0.97 -11.44 13.80
N TRP A 97 -1.80 -11.07 12.84
CA TRP A 97 -1.57 -9.93 11.96
C TRP A 97 -2.48 -8.78 12.34
N THR A 98 -1.89 -7.60 12.46
CA THR A 98 -2.64 -6.36 12.66
C THR A 98 -2.39 -5.40 11.49
N ILE A 99 -3.47 -4.81 10.97
CA ILE A 99 -3.44 -3.88 9.84
C ILE A 99 -4.00 -2.54 10.29
N LEU A 100 -3.22 -1.47 10.17
CA LEU A 100 -3.61 -0.12 10.61
C LEU A 100 -3.26 0.93 9.55
N GLN A 101 -4.12 1.92 9.41
CA GLN A 101 -3.81 3.16 8.70
C GLN A 101 -3.05 4.08 9.65
N LEU A 102 -1.86 4.57 9.26
CA LEU A 102 -1.11 5.60 9.99
C LEU A 102 -1.40 6.96 9.35
N GLY A 103 -2.46 7.63 9.80
CA GLY A 103 -2.67 9.04 9.45
C GLY A 103 -1.77 9.97 10.28
N ASN A 104 -1.65 11.24 9.88
CA ASN A 104 -0.87 12.29 10.57
C ASN A 104 -1.15 12.46 12.08
N ASN A 105 -2.21 11.86 12.62
CA ASN A 105 -2.62 11.96 14.02
C ASN A 105 -2.39 10.66 14.83
N ASN A 106 -1.73 9.64 14.28
CA ASN A 106 -1.60 8.36 14.97
C ASN A 106 -0.44 8.30 15.98
N ARG A 107 -0.69 7.58 17.07
CA ARG A 107 0.27 7.29 18.16
C ARG A 107 1.41 6.37 17.74
N LEU A 108 1.21 5.56 16.71
CA LEU A 108 2.13 4.51 16.27
C LEU A 108 3.16 5.08 15.30
N LYS A 109 4.44 4.98 15.68
CA LYS A 109 5.59 5.46 14.90
C LYS A 109 6.33 4.27 14.30
N THR A 110 7.12 4.50 13.26
CA THR A 110 8.00 3.47 12.68
C THR A 110 8.89 2.82 13.76
N SER A 111 9.34 3.60 14.75
CA SER A 111 10.14 3.11 15.88
C SER A 111 9.38 2.22 16.88
N ASP A 112 8.08 2.01 16.69
CA ASP A 112 7.30 1.04 17.48
C ASP A 112 7.40 -0.39 16.95
N PHE A 113 8.21 -0.61 15.91
CA PHE A 113 8.51 -1.93 15.38
C PHE A 113 9.95 -2.33 15.65
N ALA A 114 10.19 -3.63 15.89
CA ALA A 114 11.49 -4.17 16.27
C ALA A 114 12.61 -3.74 15.32
N GLN A 115 12.36 -3.76 14.00
CA GLN A 115 13.38 -3.42 13.01
C GLN A 115 13.87 -1.97 13.09
N TYR A 116 13.08 -1.09 13.69
CA TYR A 116 13.29 0.36 13.67
C TYR A 116 13.31 0.97 15.08
N GLU A 117 13.31 0.15 16.13
CA GLU A 117 13.19 0.62 17.52
C GLU A 117 14.27 1.64 17.92
N HIS A 118 15.48 1.47 17.38
CA HIS A 118 16.63 2.34 17.61
C HIS A 118 16.43 3.77 17.10
N LEU A 119 15.49 4.00 16.18
CA LEU A 119 15.17 5.35 15.69
C LEU A 119 14.60 6.23 16.80
N ALA A 120 13.91 5.65 17.80
CA ALA A 120 13.46 6.42 18.97
C ALA A 120 14.64 6.98 19.77
N TYR A 121 15.70 6.19 19.93
CA TYR A 121 16.92 6.62 20.62
C TYR A 121 17.67 7.69 19.82
N LEU A 122 17.83 7.52 18.51
CA LEU A 122 18.45 8.51 17.65
C LEU A 122 17.70 9.86 17.70
N ASN A 123 16.37 9.82 17.65
CA ASN A 123 15.55 11.03 17.71
C ASN A 123 15.73 11.78 19.05
N ALA A 124 15.80 11.06 20.18
CA ALA A 124 16.05 11.67 21.48
C ALA A 124 17.43 12.35 21.57
N LEU A 125 18.46 11.79 20.90
CA LEU A 125 19.79 12.40 20.83
C LEU A 125 19.82 13.64 19.94
N THR A 126 19.14 13.62 18.79
CA THR A 126 19.10 14.77 17.87
C THR A 126 18.32 15.95 18.45
N GLU A 127 17.26 15.70 19.23
CA GLU A 127 16.53 16.76 19.94
C GLU A 127 17.41 17.55 20.92
N GLN A 128 18.47 16.91 21.44
CA GLN A 128 19.40 17.52 22.40
C GLN A 128 20.66 18.11 21.74
N ASN A 129 20.87 17.86 20.44
CA ASN A 129 22.09 18.28 19.74
C ASN A 129 21.82 18.71 18.29
N ALA A 130 21.83 20.02 18.06
CA ALA A 130 21.56 20.62 16.76
C ALA A 130 22.58 20.25 15.67
N GLN A 131 23.84 19.97 16.02
CA GLN A 131 24.84 19.51 15.04
C GLN A 131 24.56 18.08 14.58
N LEU A 132 24.18 17.19 15.51
CA LEU A 132 23.74 15.84 15.18
C LEU A 132 22.46 15.87 14.32
N ALA A 133 21.50 16.72 14.66
CA ALA A 133 20.29 16.89 13.86
C ALA A 133 20.60 17.35 12.41
N ALA A 134 21.53 18.28 12.24
CA ALA A 134 21.94 18.76 10.92
C ALA A 134 22.68 17.68 10.09
N ALA A 135 23.45 16.81 10.75
CA ALA A 135 24.21 15.76 10.08
C ALA A 135 23.37 14.52 9.72
N LEU A 136 22.44 14.14 10.60
CA LEU A 136 21.59 12.95 10.42
C LEU A 136 20.33 13.25 9.61
N GLY A 137 19.81 14.48 9.66
CA GLY A 137 18.52 14.85 9.07
C GLY A 137 17.32 14.38 9.91
N ASN A 138 16.12 14.88 9.59
CA ASN A 138 14.87 14.55 10.30
C ASN A 138 13.98 13.54 9.54
N ASP A 139 14.45 12.99 8.41
CA ASP A 139 13.62 12.23 7.47
C ASP A 139 13.29 10.79 7.91
N TYR A 140 13.83 10.32 9.04
CA TYR A 140 13.62 8.96 9.55
C TYR A 140 12.18 8.65 10.00
N LEU A 141 11.29 9.64 10.01
CA LEU A 141 9.98 9.57 10.65
C LEU A 141 8.79 9.55 9.68
N VAL A 142 9.00 9.41 8.37
CA VAL A 142 7.86 9.36 7.44
C VAL A 142 7.13 8.03 7.64
N ALA A 143 5.94 8.10 8.22
CA ALA A 143 5.07 6.97 8.45
C ALA A 143 4.34 6.60 7.15
N PRO A 144 4.30 5.32 6.76
CA PRO A 144 3.55 4.88 5.60
C PRO A 144 2.04 4.90 5.85
N ASP A 145 1.24 5.08 4.81
CA ASP A 145 -0.21 5.27 4.92
C ASP A 145 -0.91 4.08 5.61
N VAL A 146 -0.53 2.85 5.24
CA VAL A 146 -1.03 1.62 5.85
C VAL A 146 0.14 0.70 6.23
N VAL A 147 0.08 0.13 7.43
CA VAL A 147 1.04 -0.88 7.90
C VAL A 147 0.35 -2.19 8.18
N ILE A 148 1.09 -3.27 7.93
CA ILE A 148 0.79 -4.61 8.43
C ILE A 148 1.93 -5.01 9.35
N TYR A 149 1.63 -5.50 10.54
CA TYR A 149 2.66 -6.00 11.45
C TYR A 149 2.22 -7.30 12.12
N ARG A 150 3.22 -8.05 12.59
CA ARG A 150 3.05 -9.29 13.30
C ARG A 150 3.23 -9.06 14.80
N ASP A 151 2.26 -9.50 15.58
CA ASP A 151 2.37 -9.52 17.04
C ASP A 151 3.37 -10.59 17.51
N LEU A 152 3.89 -10.39 18.71
CA LEU A 152 4.79 -11.34 19.36
C LEU A 152 4.04 -12.59 19.83
N CYS A 153 4.74 -13.72 19.86
CA CYS A 153 4.22 -15.00 20.30
C CYS A 153 4.66 -15.32 21.73
N GLU A 154 3.74 -15.85 22.53
CA GLU A 154 4.05 -16.42 23.84
C GLU A 154 4.77 -17.77 23.69
N ASP A 155 5.51 -18.19 24.71
CA ASP A 155 6.22 -19.48 24.69
C ASP A 155 5.25 -20.66 24.56
N GLU A 156 4.05 -20.55 25.13
CA GLU A 156 2.97 -21.54 25.02
C GLU A 156 2.53 -21.73 23.56
N GLU A 157 2.43 -20.65 22.79
CA GLU A 157 2.07 -20.70 21.37
C GLU A 157 3.20 -21.30 20.53
N ILE A 158 4.44 -20.89 20.79
CA ILE A 158 5.61 -21.43 20.09
C ILE A 158 5.75 -22.95 20.36
N ASN A 159 5.41 -23.38 21.58
CA ASN A 159 5.55 -24.76 22.01
C ASN A 159 4.30 -25.62 21.81
N GLU A 160 3.24 -25.11 21.16
CA GLU A 160 1.92 -25.74 21.08
C GLU A 160 1.97 -27.19 20.55
N SER A 161 2.65 -27.41 19.42
CA SER A 161 2.74 -28.73 18.80
C SER A 161 3.90 -29.58 19.36
N ARG A 162 4.97 -28.95 19.82
CA ARG A 162 6.16 -29.59 20.39
C ARG A 162 6.97 -28.57 21.18
N LYS A 163 7.76 -28.99 22.15
CA LYS A 163 8.68 -28.08 22.85
C LYS A 163 9.80 -27.62 21.90
N ILE A 164 9.74 -26.37 21.45
CA ILE A 164 10.72 -25.71 20.57
C ILE A 164 11.69 -24.85 21.38
N VAL A 165 11.21 -24.13 22.40
CA VAL A 165 12.00 -23.20 23.22
C VAL A 165 11.80 -23.41 24.72
N ASP A 166 12.78 -22.96 25.49
CA ASP A 166 12.73 -22.85 26.95
C ASP A 166 13.49 -21.59 27.43
N ASP A 167 13.72 -21.52 28.74
CA ASP A 167 14.36 -20.39 29.43
C ASP A 167 15.85 -20.23 29.13
N THR A 168 16.46 -21.16 28.39
CA THR A 168 17.91 -21.21 28.18
C THR A 168 18.32 -20.81 26.76
N VAL A 169 17.44 -21.00 25.76
CA VAL A 169 17.72 -20.74 24.34
C VAL A 169 16.87 -19.59 23.76
N SER A 170 17.22 -19.10 22.56
CA SER A 170 16.43 -18.12 21.78
C SER A 170 16.04 -16.83 22.54
N LYS A 171 16.94 -16.36 23.42
CA LYS A 171 16.75 -15.18 24.30
C LYS A 171 16.80 -13.82 23.58
N MET A 172 17.18 -13.83 22.31
CA MET A 172 17.31 -12.62 21.47
C MET A 172 16.40 -12.68 20.24
N ALA A 173 15.51 -13.66 20.15
CA ALA A 173 14.59 -13.79 19.02
C ALA A 173 13.48 -12.72 19.11
N ASP A 174 13.32 -11.92 18.05
CA ASP A 174 12.37 -10.80 18.02
C ASP A 174 10.92 -11.23 18.24
N ILE A 175 10.51 -12.36 17.66
CA ILE A 175 9.12 -12.85 17.70
C ILE A 175 8.68 -13.31 19.09
N ARG A 176 9.62 -13.62 19.99
CA ARG A 176 9.33 -14.22 21.30
C ARG A 176 9.00 -13.10 22.30
N LYS A 177 7.75 -13.05 22.73
CA LYS A 177 7.25 -11.98 23.61
C LYS A 177 8.01 -11.86 24.93
N ARG A 178 8.45 -13.00 25.47
CA ARG A 178 9.24 -13.08 26.70
C ARG A 178 10.55 -12.27 26.66
N ASN A 179 11.11 -12.03 25.47
CA ASN A 179 12.33 -11.24 25.32
C ASN A 179 12.07 -9.72 25.46
N GLY A 180 10.81 -9.29 25.61
CA GLY A 180 10.46 -7.88 25.87
C GLY A 180 10.57 -6.95 24.65
N GLY A 181 10.62 -7.52 23.43
CA GLY A 181 10.74 -6.77 22.17
C GLY A 181 9.47 -6.07 21.71
N LYS A 182 9.49 -5.57 20.47
CA LYS A 182 8.37 -4.89 19.81
C LYS A 182 7.78 -5.73 18.67
N PRO A 183 6.52 -5.48 18.23
CA PRO A 183 5.96 -6.12 17.05
C PRO A 183 6.85 -5.95 15.80
N ILE A 184 6.70 -6.86 14.84
CA ILE A 184 7.54 -6.89 13.64
C ILE A 184 6.77 -6.25 12.48
N LEU A 185 7.30 -5.18 11.89
CA LEU A 185 6.70 -4.57 10.70
C LEU A 185 6.80 -5.57 9.54
N HIS A 186 5.66 -5.96 9.00
CA HIS A 186 5.57 -6.92 7.90
C HIS A 186 5.45 -6.22 6.55
N ALA A 187 4.66 -5.15 6.48
CA ALA A 187 4.47 -4.39 5.26
C ALA A 187 4.23 -2.91 5.53
N SER A 188 4.73 -2.11 4.59
CA SER A 188 4.51 -0.68 4.41
C SER A 188 3.82 -0.49 3.07
N ILE A 189 2.59 0.02 3.09
CA ILE A 189 1.75 0.22 1.93
C ILE A 189 1.46 1.71 1.78
N SER A 190 1.99 2.34 0.74
CA SER A 190 1.58 3.70 0.35
C SER A 190 0.35 3.62 -0.54
N ALA A 191 -0.73 4.33 -0.23
CA ALA A 191 -1.94 4.37 -1.05
C ALA A 191 -2.07 5.73 -1.73
N LYS A 192 -1.96 5.76 -3.06
CA LYS A 192 -2.00 7.00 -3.85
C LYS A 192 -3.17 7.00 -4.81
N TYR A 193 -4.21 7.76 -4.50
CA TYR A 193 -5.40 7.82 -5.36
C TYR A 193 -5.08 8.28 -6.79
N THR A 194 -4.36 9.39 -6.93
CA THR A 194 -3.81 9.87 -8.21
C THR A 194 -2.35 10.25 -8.05
N MET A 195 -1.56 10.16 -9.12
CA MET A 195 -0.13 10.48 -9.07
C MET A 195 0.19 11.76 -9.85
N ARG A 196 1.17 12.49 -9.32
CA ARG A 196 1.93 13.51 -10.04
C ARG A 196 3.40 13.09 -9.98
N SER A 197 4.21 13.49 -10.96
CA SER A 197 5.60 13.05 -11.09
C SER A 197 6.46 13.38 -9.86
N ASP A 198 6.17 14.49 -9.17
CA ASP A 198 6.78 14.89 -7.90
C ASP A 198 6.41 13.93 -6.75
N ARG A 199 5.15 13.48 -6.69
CA ARG A 199 4.66 12.60 -5.61
C ARG A 199 5.16 11.15 -5.70
N ALA A 200 5.67 10.74 -6.86
CA ALA A 200 6.34 9.45 -7.01
C ALA A 200 7.68 9.41 -6.24
N GLN A 201 8.35 10.56 -6.09
CA GLN A 201 9.60 10.65 -5.33
C GLN A 201 9.38 10.47 -3.84
N ASN A 202 8.26 10.97 -3.28
CA ASN A 202 7.97 10.81 -1.85
C ASN A 202 7.93 9.33 -1.43
N SER A 203 7.24 8.48 -2.20
CA SER A 203 7.23 7.04 -1.91
C SER A 203 8.59 6.36 -2.04
N ARG A 204 9.46 6.84 -2.94
CA ARG A 204 10.84 6.33 -3.04
C ARG A 204 11.66 6.75 -1.83
N THR A 205 11.54 7.99 -1.37
CA THR A 205 12.24 8.47 -0.18
C THR A 205 11.79 7.72 1.07
N GLU A 206 10.48 7.54 1.24
CA GLU A 206 9.90 6.71 2.31
C GLU A 206 10.45 5.28 2.29
N ALA A 207 10.45 4.65 1.11
CA ALA A 207 11.01 3.31 0.91
C ALA A 207 12.49 3.24 1.28
N LEU A 208 13.30 4.18 0.78
CA LEU A 208 14.73 4.25 1.06
C LEU A 208 15.02 4.41 2.55
N ASN A 209 14.19 5.14 3.29
CA ASN A 209 14.32 5.27 4.74
C ASN A 209 14.08 3.93 5.45
N LEU A 210 13.05 3.18 5.06
CA LEU A 210 12.82 1.83 5.59
C LEU A 210 13.96 0.87 5.24
N ILE A 211 14.51 0.97 4.03
CA ILE A 211 15.62 0.13 3.58
C ILE A 211 16.88 0.41 4.38
N ARG A 212 17.29 1.68 4.47
CA ARG A 212 18.57 2.09 5.07
C ARG A 212 18.61 1.91 6.57
N ASN A 213 17.48 2.05 7.25
CA ASN A 213 17.42 2.08 8.71
C ASN A 213 16.94 0.79 9.35
N ARG A 214 16.75 -0.30 8.60
CA ARG A 214 16.28 -1.55 9.22
C ARG A 214 17.39 -2.24 10.01
N LYS A 215 17.01 -2.88 11.11
CA LYS A 215 17.77 -3.96 11.77
C LYS A 215 16.94 -5.24 11.71
N GLY A 216 17.26 -6.12 10.76
CA GLY A 216 16.50 -7.34 10.50
C GLY A 216 15.93 -7.39 9.08
N HIS A 217 14.86 -8.18 8.89
CA HIS A 217 14.23 -8.35 7.59
C HIS A 217 13.51 -7.07 7.13
N LEU A 218 13.66 -6.75 5.85
CA LEU A 218 12.95 -5.65 5.21
C LEU A 218 11.44 -6.00 5.17
N PRO A 219 10.55 -5.11 5.62
CA PRO A 219 9.12 -5.28 5.37
C PRO A 219 8.83 -5.21 3.87
N HIS A 220 7.67 -5.71 3.44
CA HIS A 220 7.17 -5.42 2.09
C HIS A 220 7.01 -3.90 1.91
N ILE A 221 7.48 -3.37 0.80
CA ILE A 221 7.33 -1.95 0.45
C ILE A 221 6.58 -1.86 -0.87
N VAL A 222 5.30 -1.52 -0.80
CA VAL A 222 4.40 -1.56 -1.96
C VAL A 222 3.61 -0.27 -2.10
N VAL A 223 3.13 -0.01 -3.31
CA VAL A 223 2.22 1.12 -3.57
C VAL A 223 0.93 0.62 -4.19
N VAL A 224 -0.20 1.07 -3.67
CA VAL A 224 -1.54 0.86 -4.26
C VAL A 224 -1.99 2.17 -4.91
N THR A 225 -2.52 2.13 -6.13
CA THR A 225 -2.93 3.35 -6.83
C THR A 225 -4.15 3.19 -7.74
N ALA A 226 -4.87 4.31 -7.93
CA ALA A 226 -5.94 4.45 -8.92
C ALA A 226 -5.56 5.39 -10.08
N GLU A 227 -4.26 5.66 -10.29
CA GLU A 227 -3.76 6.49 -11.39
C GLU A 227 -4.05 5.84 -12.77
N PRO A 228 -4.80 6.52 -13.66
CA PRO A 228 -5.17 5.95 -14.95
C PRO A 228 -4.05 6.01 -16.01
N MET A 229 -3.04 6.86 -15.89
CA MET A 229 -2.04 7.06 -16.96
C MET A 229 -0.86 6.08 -16.86
N PRO A 230 -0.61 5.24 -17.89
CA PRO A 230 0.55 4.34 -17.91
C PRO A 230 1.90 5.05 -17.73
N GLY A 231 2.09 6.23 -18.33
CA GLY A 231 3.32 7.01 -18.15
C GLY A 231 3.56 7.47 -16.71
N ARG A 232 2.49 7.76 -15.95
CA ARG A 232 2.61 8.09 -14.51
C ARG A 232 2.85 6.86 -13.69
N LEU A 233 2.13 5.76 -13.95
CA LEU A 233 2.42 4.46 -13.32
C LEU A 233 3.89 4.08 -13.50
N ALA A 234 4.44 4.27 -14.71
CA ALA A 234 5.83 3.99 -15.03
C ALA A 234 6.82 4.82 -14.20
N SER A 235 6.55 6.11 -13.95
CA SER A 235 7.43 6.96 -13.13
C SER A 235 7.69 6.41 -11.72
N LEU A 236 6.74 5.64 -11.19
CA LEU A 236 6.85 5.00 -9.88
C LEU A 236 7.33 3.55 -10.00
N ALA A 237 6.74 2.78 -10.92
CA ALA A 237 6.93 1.34 -11.03
C ALA A 237 8.25 0.95 -11.70
N LEU A 238 8.80 1.80 -12.59
CA LEU A 238 10.09 1.55 -13.23
C LEU A 238 11.24 1.74 -12.24
N GLY A 239 12.26 0.91 -12.40
CA GLY A 239 13.37 0.81 -11.47
C GLY A 239 13.13 -0.29 -10.43
N THR A 240 14.23 -0.73 -9.83
CA THR A 240 14.28 -1.85 -8.88
C THR A 240 15.09 -1.43 -7.66
N GLY A 241 14.67 -1.88 -6.48
CA GLY A 241 15.44 -1.70 -5.23
C GLY A 241 14.70 -0.92 -4.15
N ASP A 242 13.81 0.00 -4.52
CA ASP A 242 13.06 0.81 -3.55
C ASP A 242 11.68 0.23 -3.26
N ILE A 243 10.90 -0.01 -4.31
CA ILE A 243 9.50 -0.47 -4.23
C ILE A 243 9.43 -1.90 -4.79
N ASP A 244 8.84 -2.81 -4.02
CA ASP A 244 8.69 -4.21 -4.39
C ASP A 244 7.77 -4.37 -5.61
N CYS A 245 6.60 -3.74 -5.56
CA CYS A 245 5.63 -3.74 -6.66
C CYS A 245 4.60 -2.60 -6.51
N VAL A 246 4.01 -2.18 -7.62
CA VAL A 246 2.84 -1.31 -7.65
C VAL A 246 1.59 -2.15 -7.96
N TYR A 247 0.50 -1.88 -7.24
CA TYR A 247 -0.78 -2.57 -7.43
C TYR A 247 -1.82 -1.54 -7.89
N HIS A 248 -2.43 -1.79 -9.04
CA HIS A 248 -3.50 -0.95 -9.56
C HIS A 248 -4.85 -1.43 -9.02
N PHE A 249 -5.71 -0.49 -8.65
CA PHE A 249 -7.00 -0.78 -8.03
C PHE A 249 -7.92 -1.64 -8.93
N ALA A 250 -7.83 -1.43 -10.25
CA ALA A 250 -8.64 -2.10 -11.26
C ALA A 250 -7.79 -2.42 -12.51
N LEU A 251 -6.75 -3.25 -12.36
CA LEU A 251 -5.74 -3.45 -13.42
C LEU A 251 -6.35 -4.07 -14.68
N TYR A 252 -7.25 -5.05 -14.52
CA TYR A 252 -7.86 -5.75 -15.64
C TYR A 252 -8.69 -4.80 -16.51
N GLU A 253 -9.44 -3.90 -15.86
CA GLU A 253 -10.23 -2.86 -16.49
C GLU A 253 -9.33 -1.78 -17.12
N LEU A 254 -8.23 -1.41 -16.46
CA LEU A 254 -7.23 -0.49 -17.01
C LEU A 254 -6.61 -1.03 -18.31
N ILE A 255 -6.21 -2.30 -18.35
CA ILE A 255 -5.63 -2.93 -19.54
C ILE A 255 -6.60 -2.83 -20.72
N ARG A 256 -7.89 -3.07 -20.48
CA ARG A 256 -8.93 -2.95 -21.52
C ARG A 256 -9.16 -1.51 -21.93
N ALA A 257 -9.25 -0.59 -20.98
CA ALA A 257 -9.43 0.83 -21.25
C ALA A 257 -8.28 1.40 -22.09
N VAL A 258 -7.02 1.11 -21.73
CA VAL A 258 -5.85 1.59 -22.46
C VAL A 258 -5.78 0.98 -23.87
N LYS A 259 -6.17 -0.28 -24.05
CA LYS A 259 -6.26 -0.89 -25.38
C LYS A 259 -7.31 -0.22 -26.29
N GLU A 260 -8.40 0.25 -25.72
CA GLU A 260 -9.50 0.83 -26.50
C GLU A 260 -9.31 2.32 -26.80
N VAL A 261 -8.86 3.10 -25.81
CA VAL A 261 -8.81 4.57 -25.90
C VAL A 261 -7.43 5.17 -25.66
N GLY A 262 -6.43 4.35 -25.33
CA GLY A 262 -5.04 4.77 -25.13
C GLY A 262 -4.26 4.87 -26.45
N SER A 263 -3.08 5.49 -26.40
CA SER A 263 -2.11 5.48 -27.51
C SER A 263 -1.32 4.18 -27.55
N GLU A 264 -0.67 3.89 -28.68
CA GLU A 264 0.26 2.76 -28.81
C GLU A 264 1.35 2.78 -27.73
N ASP A 265 1.96 3.95 -27.49
CA ASP A 265 2.93 4.16 -26.39
C ASP A 265 2.36 3.79 -25.02
N ALA A 266 1.09 4.15 -24.75
CA ALA A 266 0.45 3.86 -23.48
C ALA A 266 0.22 2.35 -23.30
N ILE A 267 -0.14 1.65 -24.38
CA ILE A 267 -0.30 0.19 -24.41
C ILE A 267 1.06 -0.48 -24.16
N GLU A 268 2.11 -0.04 -24.85
CA GLU A 268 3.46 -0.61 -24.72
C GLU A 268 4.02 -0.41 -23.30
N ILE A 269 3.90 0.80 -22.75
CA ILE A 269 4.31 1.09 -21.36
C ILE A 269 3.56 0.17 -20.40
N LEU A 270 2.24 0.07 -20.51
CA LEU A 270 1.44 -0.76 -19.60
C LEU A 270 1.83 -2.23 -19.69
N ASN A 271 2.00 -2.76 -20.90
CA ASN A 271 2.44 -4.13 -21.12
C ASN A 271 3.82 -4.39 -20.51
N THR A 272 4.76 -3.46 -20.69
CA THR A 272 6.11 -3.55 -20.12
C THR A 272 6.06 -3.63 -18.59
N LEU A 273 5.23 -2.80 -17.94
CA LEU A 273 5.08 -2.81 -16.48
C LEU A 273 4.48 -4.13 -15.96
N VAL A 274 3.45 -4.66 -16.63
CA VAL A 274 2.77 -5.90 -16.23
C VAL A 274 3.68 -7.12 -16.46
N GLN A 275 4.28 -7.25 -17.65
CA GLN A 275 5.19 -8.34 -17.98
C GLN A 275 6.45 -8.31 -17.11
N GLY A 276 6.95 -7.11 -16.81
CA GLY A 276 8.07 -6.90 -15.89
C GLY A 276 7.74 -7.12 -14.42
N LYS A 277 6.50 -7.54 -14.08
CA LYS A 277 6.02 -7.73 -12.70
C LYS A 277 6.19 -6.48 -11.82
N ARG A 278 6.14 -5.30 -12.45
CA ARG A 278 6.23 -3.99 -11.77
C ARG A 278 4.85 -3.41 -11.45
N LEU A 279 3.83 -3.85 -12.18
CA LEU A 279 2.43 -3.50 -11.96
C LEU A 279 1.56 -4.76 -11.91
N LYS A 280 0.78 -4.90 -10.83
CA LYS A 280 -0.15 -6.01 -10.58
C LYS A 280 -1.54 -5.51 -10.22
N ASP A 281 -2.54 -6.40 -10.14
CA ASP A 281 -3.88 -6.03 -9.67
C ASP A 281 -3.90 -6.02 -8.14
N ILE A 282 -4.76 -5.19 -7.54
CA ILE A 282 -4.96 -5.19 -6.08
C ILE A 282 -5.29 -6.59 -5.52
N SER A 283 -5.90 -7.48 -6.32
CA SER A 283 -6.14 -8.87 -5.93
C SER A 283 -4.89 -9.72 -5.73
N ASP A 284 -3.75 -9.33 -6.31
CA ASP A 284 -2.49 -10.05 -6.17
C ASP A 284 -1.81 -9.75 -4.82
N LEU A 285 -2.04 -8.55 -4.28
CA LEU A 285 -1.36 -8.05 -3.08
C LEU A 285 -1.50 -8.96 -1.85
N PRO A 286 -2.68 -9.52 -1.49
CA PRO A 286 -2.80 -10.38 -0.32
C PRO A 286 -1.94 -11.66 -0.40
N LEU A 287 -1.74 -12.19 -1.60
CA LEU A 287 -0.90 -13.37 -1.82
C LEU A 287 0.58 -12.99 -1.85
N ASP A 288 0.94 -11.87 -2.48
CA ASP A 288 2.32 -11.38 -2.47
C ASP A 288 2.82 -11.01 -1.06
N LEU A 289 1.91 -10.63 -0.15
CA LEU A 289 2.20 -10.40 1.26
C LEU A 289 2.40 -11.70 2.06
N SER A 290 2.12 -12.87 1.48
CA SER A 290 2.17 -14.17 2.15
C SER A 290 3.44 -14.98 1.91
N VAL A 291 4.42 -14.41 1.18
CA VAL A 291 5.70 -15.05 0.85
C VAL A 291 6.67 -15.18 2.04
#